data_AF-A0A524AVJ7-F1
#
_entry.id   AF-A0A524AVJ7-F1
#
_cell.length_a   1.000
_cell.length_b   1.000
_cell.length_c   1.000
_cell.angle_alpha   90.00
_cell.angle_beta   90.00
_cell.angle_gamma   90.00
#
_symmetry.space_group_name_H-M   'P 1'
#
loop_
_entity.id
_entity.type
_entity.pdbx_description
1 polymer ?
#
loop_
_entity_poly.entity_id
_entity_poly.type
_entity_poly.pdbx_seq_one_letter_code
_entity_poly.pdbx_strand_id
1 'polypeptide(L)'
;MAKTVSLKEAQAIYSLALNKTDLAQGPLILEHEGEPVAAVVPITEYREFEAWREQEARTRAKSDEAFERERAAFERLKPELLKTHRGKFVAVLNEQVVDGDTDRVQLVLRVYDRFGYRPIYVQLVEEHPPRWRLPSVWIAR
;
A
#
# COMPACT_ATOMS: atom_id res chain seq x y z
N MET A 1 -16.40 41.63 -50.63
CA MET A 1 -15.40 41.59 -49.53
C MET A 1 -16.04 40.89 -48.35
N ALA A 2 -15.55 39.71 -47.98
CA ALA A 2 -16.06 38.95 -46.84
C ALA A 2 -15.22 39.29 -45.61
N LYS A 3 -15.89 39.67 -44.51
CA LYS A 3 -15.24 39.84 -43.21
C LYS A 3 -15.68 38.69 -42.32
N THR A 4 -14.92 37.60 -42.37
CA THR A 4 -15.06 36.50 -41.42
C THR A 4 -14.34 36.89 -40.14
N VAL A 5 -15.11 37.13 -39.08
CA VAL A 5 -14.56 37.29 -37.73
C VAL A 5 -14.79 35.96 -37.02
N SER A 6 -13.69 35.24 -36.81
CA SER A 6 -13.65 34.02 -36.00
C SER A 6 -13.76 34.43 -34.53
N LEU A 7 -14.86 34.06 -33.85
CA LEU A 7 -14.98 34.26 -32.41
C LEU A 7 -14.52 32.99 -31.69
N LYS A 8 -13.49 33.18 -30.85
CA LYS A 8 -12.82 32.20 -30.00
C LYS A 8 -13.81 31.52 -29.05
N GLU A 9 -13.66 30.20 -28.94
CA GLU A 9 -14.15 29.30 -27.88
C GLU A 9 -15.27 29.86 -26.99
N ALA A 10 -16.51 29.52 -27.33
CA ALA A 10 -17.59 29.53 -26.37
C ALA A 10 -17.41 28.31 -25.46
N GLN A 11 -16.69 28.45 -24.35
CA GLN A 11 -16.75 27.47 -23.27
C GLN A 11 -18.16 27.56 -22.68
N ALA A 12 -19.09 26.76 -23.21
CA ALA A 12 -20.46 26.73 -22.76
C ALA A 12 -20.48 26.31 -21.29
N ILE A 13 -20.97 27.19 -20.42
CA ILE A 13 -21.21 26.84 -19.02
C ILE A 13 -22.45 25.96 -18.99
N TYR A 14 -22.25 24.65 -18.88
CA TYR A 14 -23.34 23.71 -18.67
C TYR A 14 -23.72 23.71 -17.19
N SER A 15 -24.97 24.07 -16.89
CA SER A 15 -25.52 23.96 -15.54
C SER A 15 -26.31 22.67 -15.41
N LEU A 16 -25.87 21.77 -14.54
CA LEU A 16 -26.62 20.60 -14.11
C LEU A 16 -27.37 20.93 -12.83
N ALA A 17 -28.69 20.71 -12.83
CA ALA A 17 -29.49 20.77 -11.62
C ALA A 17 -29.33 19.43 -10.87
N LEU A 18 -28.50 19.44 -9.82
CA LEU A 18 -28.30 18.28 -8.96
C LEU A 18 -29.25 18.36 -7.77
N ASN A 19 -30.12 17.37 -7.60
CA ASN A 19 -30.93 17.27 -6.39
C ASN A 19 -30.23 16.40 -5.35
N LYS A 20 -30.52 16.67 -4.07
CA LYS A 20 -29.97 15.87 -2.96
C LYS A 20 -30.33 14.39 -3.05
N THR A 21 -31.47 14.06 -3.65
CA THR A 21 -31.94 12.68 -3.84
C THR A 21 -31.07 11.92 -4.84
N ASP A 22 -30.57 12.60 -5.88
CA ASP A 22 -29.71 11.99 -6.90
C ASP A 22 -28.34 11.64 -6.31
N LEU A 23 -27.79 12.55 -5.49
CA LEU A 23 -26.54 12.35 -4.75
C LEU A 23 -26.65 11.32 -3.62
N ALA A 24 -27.86 10.93 -3.21
CA ALA A 24 -28.07 9.89 -2.20
C ALA A 24 -27.97 8.46 -2.77
N GLN A 25 -27.99 8.31 -4.10
CA GLN A 25 -27.89 7.00 -4.75
C GLN A 25 -26.44 6.59 -5.05
N GLY A 26 -25.49 7.50 -4.87
CA GLY A 26 -24.05 7.27 -5.03
C GLY A 26 -23.33 8.40 -5.77
N PRO A 27 -22.04 8.24 -6.04
CA PRO A 27 -21.23 9.21 -6.80
C PRO A 27 -21.77 9.42 -8.21
N LEU A 28 -21.91 10.67 -8.63
CA LEU A 28 -22.25 11.02 -10.01
C LEU A 28 -20.96 11.20 -10.82
N ILE A 29 -20.79 10.40 -11.88
CA ILE A 29 -19.64 10.51 -12.77
C ILE A 29 -19.95 11.52 -13.88
N LEU A 30 -19.07 12.50 -14.04
CA LEU A 30 -19.09 13.44 -15.15
C LEU A 30 -18.19 12.90 -16.25
N GLU A 31 -18.77 12.69 -17.43
CA GLU A 31 -18.07 12.21 -18.62
C GLU A 31 -17.88 13.34 -19.63
N HIS A 32 -16.75 13.32 -20.33
CA HIS A 32 -16.48 14.16 -21.48
C HIS A 32 -16.11 13.26 -22.67
N GLU A 33 -16.89 13.33 -23.75
CA GLU A 33 -16.70 12.46 -24.93
C GLU A 33 -16.72 10.95 -24.61
N GLY A 34 -17.46 10.54 -23.57
CA GLY A 34 -17.56 9.15 -23.11
C GLY A 34 -16.45 8.72 -22.14
N GLU A 35 -15.51 9.61 -21.82
CA GLU A 35 -14.45 9.36 -20.83
C GLU A 35 -14.80 9.99 -19.48
N PRO A 36 -14.67 9.26 -18.35
CA PRO A 36 -14.93 9.81 -17.03
C PRO A 36 -13.83 10.81 -16.64
N VAL A 37 -14.22 12.06 -16.38
CA VAL A 37 -13.28 13.16 -16.07
C VAL A 37 -13.39 13.68 -14.64
N ALA A 38 -14.54 13.50 -13.99
CA ALA A 38 -14.75 13.89 -12.60
C ALA A 38 -15.85 13.07 -11.93
N ALA A 39 -15.90 13.11 -10.60
CA ALA A 39 -16.99 12.57 -9.82
C ALA A 39 -17.52 13.64 -8.85
N VAL A 40 -18.83 13.72 -8.70
CA VAL A 40 -19.49 14.54 -7.67
C VAL A 40 -19.96 13.61 -6.57
N VAL A 41 -19.42 13.81 -5.37
CA VAL A 41 -19.76 13.06 -4.16
C VAL A 41 -20.32 14.00 -3.10
N PRO A 42 -21.28 13.54 -2.27
CA PRO A 42 -21.68 14.27 -1.08
C PRO A 42 -20.47 14.65 -0.22
N ILE A 43 -20.46 15.89 0.26
CA ILE A 43 -19.33 16.41 1.05
C ILE A 43 -19.09 15.61 2.35
N THR A 44 -20.12 14.97 2.89
CA THR A 44 -20.02 14.09 4.06
C THR A 44 -19.26 12.81 3.73
N GLU A 45 -19.61 12.16 2.63
CA GLU A 45 -18.96 10.94 2.14
C GLU A 45 -17.48 11.21 1.76
N TYR A 46 -17.21 12.33 1.09
CA TYR A 46 -15.83 12.72 0.79
C TYR A 46 -14.98 12.91 2.06
N ARG A 47 -15.54 13.51 3.12
CA ARG A 47 -14.83 13.68 4.39
C ARG A 47 -14.58 12.36 5.12
N GLU A 48 -15.55 11.45 5.08
CA GLU A 48 -15.39 10.10 5.64
C GLU A 48 -14.29 9.33 4.90
N PHE A 49 -14.25 9.43 3.57
CA PHE A 49 -13.20 8.87 2.74
C PHE A 49 -11.82 9.45 3.07
N GLU A 50 -11.69 10.77 3.20
CA GLU A 50 -10.44 11.43 3.60
C GLU A 50 -9.97 10.98 5.00
N ALA A 51 -10.89 10.87 5.96
CA ALA A 51 -10.58 10.39 7.29
C ALA A 51 -10.10 8.92 7.28
N TRP A 52 -10.78 8.06 6.51
CA TRP A 52 -10.38 6.67 6.31
C TRP A 52 -8.99 6.59 5.66
N ARG A 53 -8.73 7.37 4.61
CA ARG A 53 -7.43 7.46 3.92
C ARG A 53 -6.31 7.86 4.86
N GLU A 54 -6.53 8.87 5.69
CA GLU A 54 -5.54 9.32 6.66
C GLU A 54 -5.28 8.26 7.74
N GLN A 55 -6.33 7.61 8.24
CA GLN A 55 -6.21 6.55 9.22
C GLN A 55 -5.46 5.33 8.67
N GLU A 56 -5.74 4.92 7.43
CA GLU A 56 -4.99 3.86 6.76
C GLU A 56 -3.53 4.25 6.54
N ALA A 57 -3.27 5.47 6.06
CA ALA A 57 -1.90 5.96 5.85
C ALA A 57 -1.11 5.95 7.17
N ARG A 58 -1.71 6.40 8.27
CA ARG A 58 -1.10 6.33 9.62
C ARG A 58 -0.85 4.91 10.07
N THR A 59 -1.81 4.01 9.86
CA THR A 59 -1.69 2.59 10.22
C THR A 59 -0.57 1.91 9.43
N ARG A 60 -0.50 2.17 8.13
CA ARG A 60 0.53 1.67 7.23
C ARG A 60 1.90 2.21 7.60
N ALA A 61 2.04 3.53 7.78
CA ALA A 61 3.30 4.16 8.20
C ALA A 61 3.81 3.57 9.52
N LYS A 62 2.92 3.38 10.50
CA LYS A 62 3.29 2.75 11.79
C LYS A 62 3.73 1.29 11.63
N SER A 63 3.10 0.54 10.74
CA SER A 63 3.49 -0.84 10.42
C SER A 63 4.87 -0.88 9.73
N ASP A 64 5.11 0.03 8.78
CA ASP A 64 6.37 0.15 8.06
C ASP A 64 7.52 0.53 9.01
N GLU A 65 7.29 1.49 9.92
CA GLU A 65 8.26 1.85 10.96
C GLU A 65 8.57 0.68 11.90
N ALA A 66 7.55 -0.09 12.31
CA ALA A 66 7.75 -1.27 13.15
C ALA A 66 8.59 -2.32 12.41
N PHE A 67 8.26 -2.59 11.15
CA PHE A 67 9.01 -3.54 10.32
C PHE A 67 10.47 -3.12 10.13
N GLU A 68 10.74 -1.85 9.85
CA GLU A 68 12.11 -1.35 9.68
C GLU A 68 12.93 -1.41 10.98
N ARG A 69 12.31 -1.22 12.15
CA ARG A 69 13.00 -1.45 13.43
C ARG A 69 13.44 -2.90 13.59
N GLU A 70 12.57 -3.86 13.29
CA GLU A 70 12.91 -5.29 13.38
C GLU A 70 13.98 -5.68 12.36
N ARG A 71 13.92 -5.13 11.13
CA ARG A 71 14.96 -5.31 10.11
C ARG A 71 16.31 -4.78 10.58
N ALA A 72 16.34 -3.57 11.15
CA ALA A 72 17.55 -2.98 11.70
C ALA A 72 18.14 -3.83 12.84
N ALA A 73 17.30 -4.40 13.70
CA ALA A 73 17.72 -5.31 14.75
C ALA A 73 18.34 -6.59 14.18
N PHE A 74 17.72 -7.19 13.15
CA PHE A 74 18.29 -8.35 12.47
C PHE A 74 19.70 -8.06 11.93
N GLU A 75 19.91 -6.94 11.24
CA GLU A 75 21.23 -6.59 10.70
C GLU A 75 22.29 -6.42 11.79
N ARG A 76 21.92 -5.85 12.95
CA ARG A 76 22.83 -5.75 14.12
C ARG A 76 23.18 -7.13 14.68
N LEU A 77 22.21 -8.04 14.76
CA LEU A 77 22.38 -9.40 15.30
C LEU A 77 23.03 -10.37 14.29
N LYS A 78 22.99 -10.05 13.00
CA LYS A 78 23.43 -10.91 11.89
C LYS A 78 24.82 -11.53 12.09
N PRO A 79 25.87 -10.82 12.56
CA PRO A 79 27.19 -11.42 12.77
C PRO A 79 27.19 -12.59 13.78
N GLU A 80 26.33 -12.53 14.80
CA GLU A 80 26.19 -13.58 15.81
C GLU A 80 25.27 -14.70 15.32
N LEU A 81 24.20 -14.33 14.60
CA LEU A 81 23.30 -15.29 13.98
C LEU A 81 24.02 -16.14 12.93
N LEU A 82 24.97 -15.57 12.17
CA LEU A 82 25.79 -16.33 11.24
C LEU A 82 26.62 -17.45 11.89
N LYS A 83 26.86 -17.39 13.20
CA LYS A 83 27.57 -18.43 13.96
C LYS A 83 26.63 -19.51 14.48
N THR A 84 25.37 -19.15 14.78
CA THR A 84 24.44 -19.98 15.57
C THR A 84 23.24 -20.50 14.76
N HIS A 85 22.82 -19.75 13.74
CA HIS A 85 21.59 -19.95 12.96
C HIS A 85 21.85 -19.98 11.45
N ARG A 86 23.10 -20.14 11.00
CA ARG A 86 23.44 -20.18 9.56
C ARG A 86 22.58 -21.21 8.83
N GLY A 87 21.96 -20.79 7.73
CA GLY A 87 21.06 -21.63 6.92
C GLY A 87 19.68 -21.86 7.52
N LYS A 88 19.31 -21.16 8.59
CA LYS A 88 17.96 -21.15 9.16
C LYS A 88 17.31 -19.77 8.97
N PHE A 89 16.00 -19.76 8.82
CA PHE A 89 15.20 -18.56 9.01
C PHE A 89 15.13 -18.21 10.49
N VAL A 90 15.17 -16.93 10.80
CA VAL A 90 14.92 -16.40 12.14
C VAL A 90 13.79 -15.40 12.07
N ALA A 91 12.96 -15.39 13.12
CA ALA A 91 11.93 -14.38 13.31
C ALA A 91 12.42 -13.38 14.35
N VAL A 92 12.41 -12.10 13.98
CA VAL A 92 12.76 -10.98 14.84
C VAL A 92 11.50 -10.20 15.18
N LEU A 93 11.30 -9.99 16.48
CA LEU A 93 10.19 -9.24 17.05
C LEU A 93 10.65 -8.55 18.34
N ASN A 94 10.28 -7.27 18.50
CA ASN A 94 10.76 -6.41 19.58
C ASN A 94 12.30 -6.40 19.67
N GLU A 95 12.96 -6.33 18.51
CA GLU A 95 14.40 -6.26 18.31
C GLU A 95 15.19 -7.48 18.80
N GLN A 96 14.50 -8.62 18.98
CA GLN A 96 15.08 -9.88 19.46
C GLN A 96 14.67 -11.05 18.56
N VAL A 97 15.54 -12.06 18.45
CA VAL A 97 15.17 -13.33 17.81
C VAL A 97 14.24 -14.09 18.74
N VAL A 98 13.01 -14.33 18.28
CA VAL A 98 11.96 -15.01 19.07
C VAL A 98 11.79 -16.48 18.72
N ASP A 99 12.18 -16.88 17.51
CA ASP A 99 12.21 -18.28 17.05
C ASP A 99 13.08 -18.39 15.78
N GLY A 100 13.46 -19.62 15.41
CA GLY A 100 14.16 -19.92 14.16
C GLY A 100 13.93 -21.35 13.67
N ASP A 101 13.86 -21.51 12.35
CA ASP A 101 13.58 -22.79 11.71
C ASP A 101 14.20 -22.85 10.30
N THR A 102 14.38 -24.06 9.78
CA THR A 102 14.70 -24.27 8.36
C THR A 102 13.48 -24.06 7.44
N ASP A 103 12.26 -24.26 7.94
CA ASP A 103 11.02 -24.00 7.20
C ASP A 103 10.45 -22.62 7.59
N ARG A 104 10.50 -21.68 6.64
CA ARG A 104 9.99 -20.31 6.81
C ARG A 104 8.50 -20.27 7.15
N VAL A 105 7.68 -21.13 6.54
CA VAL A 105 6.23 -21.11 6.72
C VAL A 105 5.88 -21.62 8.10
N GLN A 106 6.48 -22.74 8.52
CA GLN A 106 6.27 -23.28 9.87
C GLN A 106 6.72 -22.30 10.95
N LEU A 107 7.86 -21.64 10.76
CA LEU A 107 8.33 -20.58 11.64
C LEU A 107 7.29 -19.45 11.80
N VAL A 108 6.81 -18.91 10.67
CA VAL A 108 5.82 -17.81 10.69
C VAL A 108 4.54 -18.23 11.39
N LEU A 109 4.01 -19.42 11.09
CA LEU A 109 2.79 -19.93 11.72
C LEU A 109 2.93 -20.05 13.24
N ARG A 110 4.05 -20.61 13.73
CA ARG A 110 4.30 -20.70 15.18
C ARG A 110 4.46 -19.34 15.85
N VAL A 111 5.13 -18.40 15.18
CA VAL A 111 5.30 -17.05 15.72
C VAL A 111 3.95 -16.33 15.81
N TYR A 112 3.08 -16.47 14.81
CA TYR A 112 1.73 -15.91 14.88
C TYR A 112 0.83 -16.59 15.92
N ASP A 113 0.92 -17.90 16.06
CA ASP A 113 0.21 -18.63 17.11
C ASP A 113 0.62 -18.14 18.51
N ARG A 114 1.92 -17.90 18.71
CA ARG A 114 2.46 -17.49 20.02
C ARG A 114 2.30 -16.00 20.33
N PHE A 115 2.43 -15.11 19.34
CA PHE A 115 2.51 -13.66 19.56
C PHE A 115 1.37 -12.86 18.91
N GLY A 116 0.45 -13.53 18.23
CA GLY A 116 -0.63 -12.92 17.46
C GLY A 116 -0.18 -12.35 16.11
N TYR A 117 -1.16 -11.97 15.29
CA TYR A 117 -0.91 -11.41 13.97
C TYR A 117 -0.44 -9.95 14.07
N ARG A 118 0.86 -9.73 13.84
CA ARG A 118 1.51 -8.42 13.87
C ARG A 118 2.74 -8.40 12.94
N PRO A 119 3.26 -7.22 12.57
CA PRO A 119 4.50 -7.15 11.79
C PRO A 119 5.64 -7.89 12.50
N ILE A 120 6.25 -8.83 11.79
CA ILE A 120 7.43 -9.58 12.23
C ILE A 120 8.45 -9.56 11.08
N TYR A 121 9.73 -9.49 11.38
CA TYR A 121 10.78 -9.59 10.37
C TYR A 121 11.28 -11.03 10.32
N VAL A 122 11.16 -11.69 9.17
CA VAL A 122 11.63 -13.06 8.97
C VAL A 122 12.62 -13.11 7.83
N GLN A 123 13.82 -13.59 8.10
CA GLN A 123 14.88 -13.64 7.11
C GLN A 123 15.76 -14.87 7.28
N LEU A 124 16.27 -15.38 6.16
CA LEU A 124 17.27 -16.44 6.14
C LEU A 124 18.62 -15.90 6.60
N VAL A 125 19.25 -16.59 7.54
CA VAL A 125 20.57 -16.21 8.05
C VAL A 125 21.65 -16.73 7.10
N GLU A 126 22.02 -15.87 6.16
CA GLU A 126 23.09 -16.09 5.20
C GLU A 126 24.01 -14.88 5.09
N GLU A 127 25.24 -15.13 4.67
CA GLU A 127 26.30 -14.13 4.55
C GLU A 127 25.96 -13.08 3.51
N HIS A 128 25.39 -13.53 2.39
CA HIS A 128 24.84 -12.68 1.35
C HIS A 128 23.32 -12.83 1.30
N PRO A 129 22.57 -11.75 1.02
CA PRO A 129 21.13 -11.85 0.87
C PRO A 129 20.77 -12.82 -0.28
N PRO A 130 19.65 -13.56 -0.16
CA PRO A 130 19.22 -14.49 -1.18
C PRO A 130 19.01 -13.77 -2.51
N ARG A 131 19.50 -14.37 -3.60
CA ARG A 131 19.29 -13.84 -4.96
C ARG A 131 17.87 -14.15 -5.40
N TRP A 132 17.00 -13.14 -5.39
CA TRP A 132 15.64 -13.28 -5.90
C TRP A 132 15.63 -13.18 -7.42
N ARG A 133 15.14 -14.22 -8.11
CA ARG A 133 14.81 -14.12 -9.53
C ARG A 133 13.39 -13.57 -9.63
N LEU A 134 13.27 -12.27 -9.85
CA LEU A 134 11.99 -11.66 -10.16
C LEU A 134 11.61 -12.02 -11.60
N PRO A 135 10.44 -12.65 -11.86
CA PRO A 135 9.98 -12.85 -13.22
C PRO A 135 9.80 -11.48 -13.88
N SER A 136 10.36 -11.30 -15.08
CA SER A 136 10.20 -10.07 -15.84
C SER A 136 8.71 -9.85 -16.13
N VAL A 137 8.17 -8.72 -15.70
CA VAL A 137 6.81 -8.30 -16.08
C VAL A 137 6.86 -7.92 -17.55
N TRP A 138 6.32 -8.76 -18.42
CA TRP A 138 6.04 -8.38 -19.80
C TRP A 138 4.77 -7.53 -19.80
N ILE A 139 4.88 -6.27 -20.23
CA ILE A 139 3.74 -5.41 -20.52
C ILE A 139 3.48 -5.55 -22.03
N ALA A 140 2.39 -6.21 -22.40
CA ALA A 140 1.87 -6.15 -23.77
C ALA A 140 1.36 -4.71 -24.02
N ARG A 141 1.81 -4.11 -25.11
CA ARG A 141 1.53 -2.72 -25.48
C ARG A 141 0.51 -2.68 -26.62
#